data_AF-A0AA39JIP2-F1
#
_entry.id   AF-A0AA39JIP2-F1
#
_cell.length_a   1.000
_cell.length_b   1.000
_cell.length_c   1.000
_cell.angle_alpha   90.00
_cell.angle_beta   90.00
_cell.angle_gamma   90.00
#
_symmetry.space_group_name_H-M   'P 1'
#
loop_
_entity.id
_entity.type
_entity.pdbx_description
1 polymer ?
#
loop_
_entity_poly.entity_id
_entity_poly.type
_entity_poly.pdbx_seq_one_letter_code
_entity_poly.pdbx_strand_id
1 'polypeptide(L)'
;MRPSVARLIRLVPRSSVQLTQKVVPSSAERPPEVKPPTVIDILLERKEKVGDNWPSNIRIEPPIPKVALKDVQSGVRTQLKKLLKER
;
A
#
# COMPACT_ATOMS: atom_id res chain seq x y z
N MET A 1 21.56 -37.42 21.06
CA MET A 1 21.56 -37.31 19.58
C MET A 1 21.14 -35.90 19.20
N ARG A 2 22.00 -35.10 18.54
CA ARG A 2 21.66 -33.73 18.10
C ARG A 2 21.01 -33.78 16.71
N PRO A 3 19.90 -33.04 16.46
CA PRO A 3 19.31 -32.96 15.13
C PRO A 3 20.27 -32.20 14.18
N SER A 4 20.61 -32.83 13.04
CA SER A 4 21.39 -32.21 11.98
C SER A 4 20.47 -31.71 10.86
N VAL A 5 20.91 -30.72 10.08
CA VAL A 5 20.13 -30.12 8.96
C VAL A 5 19.61 -31.18 7.98
N ALA A 6 20.41 -32.23 7.72
CA ALA A 6 20.01 -33.34 6.86
C ALA A 6 18.82 -34.16 7.40
N ARG A 7 18.57 -34.15 8.72
CA ARG A 7 17.41 -34.82 9.34
C ARG A 7 16.15 -33.95 9.41
N LEU A 8 16.25 -32.66 9.08
CA LEU A 8 15.11 -31.74 9.04
C LEU A 8 14.43 -31.68 7.67
N ILE A 9 15.05 -32.23 6.63
CA ILE A 9 14.55 -32.19 5.26
C ILE A 9 13.98 -33.56 4.91
N ARG A 10 12.67 -33.64 4.74
CA ARG A 10 11.99 -34.84 4.24
C ARG A 10 11.91 -34.75 2.71
N LEU A 11 12.75 -35.52 2.02
CA LEU A 11 12.69 -35.63 0.56
C LEU A 11 11.50 -36.53 0.19
N VAL A 12 10.55 -35.97 -0.55
CA VAL A 12 9.35 -36.65 -1.02
C VAL A 12 9.43 -36.77 -2.55
N PRO A 13 9.31 -37.98 -3.13
CA PRO A 13 9.34 -38.17 -4.58
C PRO A 13 8.27 -37.34 -5.28
N ARG A 14 8.61 -36.68 -6.39
CA ARG A 14 7.63 -35.90 -7.19
C ARG A 14 6.40 -36.71 -7.61
N SER A 15 6.55 -38.01 -7.84
CA SER A 15 5.47 -38.95 -8.17
C SER A 15 4.46 -39.17 -7.04
N SER A 16 4.84 -38.91 -5.78
CA SER A 16 3.96 -39.04 -4.63
C SER A 16 3.14 -37.77 -4.34
N VAL A 17 3.44 -36.67 -5.05
CA VAL A 17 2.64 -35.45 -5.01
C VAL A 17 1.64 -35.52 -6.17
N GLN A 18 0.36 -35.67 -5.85
CA GLN A 18 -0.71 -35.61 -6.85
C GLN A 18 -0.84 -34.17 -7.36
N LEU A 19 -0.14 -33.84 -8.45
CA LEU A 19 -0.17 -32.54 -9.12
C LEU A 19 -1.47 -32.29 -9.92
N THR A 20 -2.43 -33.21 -9.84
CA THR A 20 -3.68 -33.20 -10.62
C THR A 20 -4.66 -32.10 -10.20
N GLN A 21 -4.48 -31.49 -9.03
CA GLN A 21 -5.22 -30.29 -8.68
C GLN A 21 -4.65 -29.09 -9.45
N LYS A 22 -5.23 -28.85 -10.62
CA LYS A 22 -5.08 -27.58 -11.33
C LYS A 22 -5.49 -26.47 -10.36
N VAL A 23 -4.53 -25.66 -9.92
CA VAL A 23 -4.80 -24.47 -9.12
C VAL A 23 -5.58 -23.52 -10.02
N VAL A 24 -6.90 -23.55 -9.93
CA VAL A 24 -7.77 -22.60 -10.62
C VAL A 24 -7.73 -21.32 -9.78
N PRO A 25 -7.21 -20.19 -10.30
CA PRO A 25 -7.33 -18.94 -9.60
C PRO A 25 -8.82 -18.67 -9.37
N SER A 26 -9.19 -18.41 -8.13
CA SER A 26 -10.57 -18.07 -7.78
C SER A 26 -11.03 -16.91 -8.67
N SER A 27 -12.15 -17.08 -9.37
CA SER A 27 -12.79 -16.00 -10.14
C SER A 27 -13.49 -14.99 -9.23
N ALA A 28 -13.45 -15.20 -7.91
CA ALA A 28 -13.98 -14.24 -6.97
C ALA A 28 -13.23 -12.92 -7.15
N GLU A 29 -13.96 -11.89 -7.55
CA GLU A 29 -13.48 -10.52 -7.54
C GLU A 29 -12.87 -10.27 -6.17
N ARG A 30 -11.59 -9.92 -6.14
CA ARG A 30 -10.93 -9.54 -4.90
C ARG A 30 -11.78 -8.42 -4.29
N PRO A 31 -12.27 -8.54 -3.05
CA PRO A 31 -13.05 -7.49 -2.44
C PRO A 31 -12.26 -6.17 -2.55
N PRO A 32 -12.93 -5.05 -2.88
CA PRO A 32 -12.26 -3.78 -3.06
C PRO A 32 -11.46 -3.47 -1.80
N GLU A 33 -10.19 -3.14 -1.97
CA GLU A 33 -9.32 -2.75 -0.86
C GLU A 33 -9.84 -1.42 -0.31
N VAL A 34 -10.54 -1.47 0.82
CA VAL A 34 -11.02 -0.28 1.52
C VAL A 34 -9.81 0.40 2.13
N LYS A 35 -9.36 1.48 1.50
CA LYS A 35 -8.26 2.29 2.03
C LYS A 35 -8.78 3.10 3.21
N PRO A 36 -8.01 3.19 4.31
CA PRO A 36 -8.35 4.09 5.39
C PRO A 36 -8.38 5.55 4.87
N PRO A 37 -9.22 6.42 5.46
CA PRO A 37 -9.28 7.82 5.07
C PRO A 37 -7.93 8.50 5.29
N THR A 38 -7.56 9.36 4.35
CA THR A 38 -6.32 10.15 4.43
C THR A 38 -6.45 11.26 5.47
N VAL A 39 -5.32 11.82 5.90
CA VAL A 39 -5.35 12.98 6.81
C VAL A 39 -6.03 14.17 6.11
N ILE A 40 -5.80 14.33 4.81
CA ILE A 40 -6.46 15.36 4.00
C ILE A 40 -7.98 15.16 4.00
N ASP A 41 -8.47 13.93 3.80
CA ASP A 41 -9.91 13.63 3.82
C ASP A 41 -10.53 14.02 5.16
N ILE A 42 -9.87 13.65 6.27
CA ILE A 42 -10.34 13.98 7.62
C ILE A 42 -10.39 15.49 7.84
N LEU A 43 -9.40 16.24 7.35
CA LEU A 43 -9.36 17.70 7.49
C LEU A 43 -10.41 18.39 6.62
N LEU A 44 -10.68 17.88 5.42
CA LEU A 44 -11.75 18.36 4.55
C LEU A 44 -13.12 18.15 5.20
N GLU A 45 -13.38 16.95 5.72
CA GLU A 45 -14.62 16.67 6.46
C GLU A 45 -14.79 17.59 7.66
N ARG A 46 -13.71 17.86 8.42
CA ARG A 46 -13.76 18.77 9.56
C ARG A 46 -14.04 20.21 9.12
N LYS A 47 -13.44 20.65 8.01
CA LYS A 47 -13.68 21.98 7.45
C LYS A 47 -15.14 22.15 7.05
N GLU A 48 -15.72 21.15 6.41
CA GLU A 48 -17.14 21.13 6.05
C GLU A 48 -18.05 21.14 7.29
N LYS A 49 -17.72 20.35 8.32
CA LYS A 49 -18.49 20.29 9.58
C LYS A 49 -18.45 21.60 10.38
N VAL A 50 -17.32 22.31 10.37
CA VAL A 50 -17.11 23.53 11.15
C VAL A 50 -17.59 24.78 10.40
N GLY A 51 -17.58 24.76 9.06
CA GLY A 51 -18.06 25.86 8.23
C GLY A 51 -17.33 27.17 8.50
N ASP A 52 -18.08 28.21 8.89
CA ASP A 52 -17.58 29.57 9.09
C ASP A 52 -16.60 29.72 10.26
N ASN A 53 -16.57 28.76 11.18
CA ASN A 53 -15.64 28.76 12.31
C ASN A 53 -14.28 28.11 11.97
N TRP A 54 -14.00 27.82 10.69
CA TRP A 54 -12.74 27.20 10.31
C TRP A 54 -11.56 28.16 10.53
N PRO A 55 -10.47 27.73 11.20
CA PRO A 55 -9.31 28.56 11.43
C PRO A 55 -8.70 29.11 10.13
N SER A 56 -8.58 30.44 10.04
CA SER A 56 -8.06 31.15 8.87
C SER A 56 -6.57 30.89 8.59
N ASN A 57 -5.82 30.44 9.61
CA ASN A 57 -4.40 30.09 9.49
C ASN A 57 -4.15 28.70 8.88
N ILE A 58 -5.19 27.88 8.65
CA ILE A 58 -5.04 26.53 8.11
C ILE A 58 -5.60 26.46 6.68
N ARG A 59 -4.68 26.37 5.70
CA ARG A 59 -4.99 26.08 4.30
C ARG A 59 -4.74 24.61 3.99
N ILE A 60 -5.75 23.93 3.45
CA ILE A 60 -5.62 22.57 2.93
C ILE A 60 -5.30 22.68 1.44
N GLU A 61 -4.13 22.18 1.04
CA GLU A 61 -3.71 22.17 -0.37
C GLU A 61 -4.10 20.85 -1.06
N PRO A 62 -4.39 20.88 -2.37
CA PRO A 62 -4.66 19.67 -3.12
C PRO A 62 -3.41 18.79 -3.24
N PRO A 63 -3.56 17.45 -3.28
CA PRO A 63 -2.43 16.55 -3.41
C PRO A 63 -1.71 16.74 -4.76
N ILE A 64 -0.38 16.82 -4.71
CA ILE A 64 0.45 17.01 -5.91
C ILE A 64 0.53 15.70 -6.71
N PRO A 65 0.13 15.68 -8.00
CA PRO A 65 0.18 14.47 -8.80
C PRO A 65 1.62 14.09 -9.14
N LYS A 66 1.90 12.79 -9.26
CA LYS A 66 3.24 12.28 -9.62
C LYS A 66 3.74 12.82 -10.96
N VAL A 67 2.82 13.17 -11.87
CA VAL A 67 3.13 13.75 -13.19
C VAL A 67 3.78 15.13 -13.03
N ALA A 68 3.39 15.92 -12.03
CA ALA A 68 4.00 17.23 -11.76
C ALA A 68 5.48 17.11 -11.36
N LEU A 69 5.93 15.92 -10.93
CA LEU A 69 7.33 15.67 -10.59
C LEU A 69 8.16 15.15 -11.79
N LYS A 70 7.59 15.05 -13.00
CA LYS A 70 8.22 14.43 -14.18
C LYS A 70 9.47 15.17 -14.67
N ASP A 71 9.57 16.47 -14.46
CA ASP A 71 10.72 17.27 -14.91
C ASP A 71 11.71 17.57 -13.77
N VAL A 72 11.43 17.07 -12.56
CA VAL A 72 12.36 17.19 -11.43
C VAL A 72 13.53 16.23 -11.60
N GLN A 73 14.75 16.71 -11.31
CA GLN A 73 15.97 15.90 -11.30
C GLN A 73 15.78 14.60 -10.50
N SER A 74 16.24 13.49 -11.06
CA SER A 74 16.03 12.13 -10.52
C SER A 74 16.49 11.98 -9.06
N GLY A 75 17.61 12.59 -8.70
CA GLY A 75 18.16 12.55 -7.34
C GLY A 75 17.29 13.21 -6.27
N VAL A 76 16.51 14.23 -6.64
CA VAL A 76 15.63 14.97 -5.72
C VAL A 76 14.21 14.40 -5.72
N ARG A 77 13.78 13.81 -6.84
CA ARG A 77 12.42 13.28 -7.01
C ARG A 77 12.04 12.24 -5.95
N THR A 78 12.96 11.35 -5.58
CA THR A 78 12.72 10.32 -4.56
C THR A 78 12.49 10.92 -3.18
N GLN A 79 13.25 11.95 -2.82
CA GLN A 79 13.07 12.69 -1.57
C GLN A 79 11.72 13.42 -1.56
N LEU A 80 11.38 14.13 -2.63
CA LEU A 80 10.09 14.82 -2.74
C LEU A 80 8.89 13.86 -2.64
N LYS A 81 8.94 12.72 -3.33
CA LYS A 81 7.89 11.70 -3.21
C LYS A 81 7.72 11.19 -1.78
N LYS A 82 8.81 11.12 -1.01
CA LYS A 82 8.77 10.68 0.40
C LYS A 82 8.16 11.77 1.30
N LEU A 83 8.46 13.04 1.04
CA LEU A 83 7.90 14.18 1.78
C LEU A 83 6.41 14.37 1.52
N LEU A 84 5.98 14.14 0.27
CA LEU A 84 4.58 14.27 -0.14
C LEU A 84 3.73 13.05 0.21
N LYS A 85 4.34 11.96 0.68
CA LYS A 85 3.61 10.77 1.11
C LYS A 85 3.10 11.02 2.53
N GLU A 86 1.80 10.83 2.73
CA GLU A 86 1.22 10.79 4.07
C GLU A 86 1.85 9.68 4.91
N ARG A 87 2.07 9.98 6.20
CA ARG A 87 2.71 9.08 7.16
C ARG A 87 1.69 8.24 7.91
#